data_AF-A0A085NQ91-F1
#
_entry.id   AF-A0A085NQ91-F1
#
_cell.length_a   1.000
_cell.length_b   1.000
_cell.length_c   1.000
_cell.angle_alpha   90.00
_cell.angle_beta   90.00
_cell.angle_gamma   90.00
#
_symmetry.space_group_name_H-M   'P 1'
#
loop_
_entity.id
_entity.type
_entity.pdbx_description
1 polymer ?
#
loop_
_entity_poly.entity_id
_entity_poly.type
_entity_poly.pdbx_seq_one_letter_code
_entity_poly.pdbx_strand_id
1 'polypeptide(L)'
;MALAVDRADLLIDRICYVCGKWRDLFAAIGLGFSTYCLYRVTQRSLWALWTHLAGIINVQKRLSVYGNCIAVIGNPGAVRNELMKRLAALGFNIILVQYRPRRQQLATYFEYEYGTRIISKSAEELSTEDGARNFKKLLTDHKVGLMIDTTCCIDSMVAQVAPSKANFTELRDWYKVDSLLRMAALYTRIHLSNQPKALAVTIVYSQQPEKDAHKTSLFLQALSRSLFLTPSNGIEEQYLFPWRLSRSALGKDLLWVHDAYDKEEQIADNRYFSCLYRFWVPLPKTYARHALWSMGRPGVTTGYLPHSFLQWCIGFFSSDFTFFPKKQKSERPEPNQTPELNSLTNWALIAC
;
A
#
# COMPACT_ATOMS: atom_id res chain seq x y z
N MET A 1 55.00 -27.95 52.22
CA MET A 1 54.31 -28.02 50.91
C MET A 1 52.85 -28.47 51.02
N ALA A 2 52.46 -29.37 51.93
CA ALA A 2 51.06 -29.81 52.08
C ALA A 2 50.04 -28.69 52.40
N LEU A 3 50.41 -27.73 53.27
CA LEU A 3 49.51 -26.62 53.68
C LEU A 3 49.21 -25.56 52.60
N ALA A 4 49.98 -25.55 51.50
CA ALA A 4 49.76 -24.64 50.37
C ALA A 4 48.84 -25.24 49.29
N VAL A 5 48.78 -26.57 49.22
CA VAL A 5 47.92 -27.32 48.28
C VAL A 5 46.47 -27.27 48.75
N ASP A 6 46.22 -27.45 50.06
CA ASP A 6 44.86 -27.35 50.65
C ASP A 6 44.21 -25.97 50.47
N ARG A 7 45.01 -24.90 50.37
CA ARG A 7 44.50 -23.53 50.15
C ARG A 7 44.16 -23.24 48.69
N ALA A 8 44.80 -23.92 47.75
CA ALA A 8 44.51 -23.78 46.33
C ALA A 8 43.18 -24.45 45.98
N ASP A 9 42.92 -25.64 46.52
CA ASP A 9 41.65 -26.36 46.31
C ASP A 9 40.45 -25.57 46.88
N LEU A 10 40.59 -24.99 48.08
CA LEU A 10 39.58 -24.09 48.67
C LEU A 10 39.33 -22.83 47.84
N LEU A 11 40.36 -22.31 47.15
CA LEU A 11 40.25 -21.14 46.30
C LEU A 11 39.56 -21.49 44.97
N ILE A 12 39.92 -22.64 44.39
CA ILE A 12 39.31 -23.19 43.18
C ILE A 12 37.83 -23.50 43.43
N ASP A 13 37.48 -24.14 44.55
CA ASP A 13 36.08 -24.41 44.92
C ASP A 13 35.28 -23.12 45.11
N ARG A 14 35.88 -22.08 45.71
CA ARG A 14 35.22 -20.78 45.84
C ARG A 14 35.05 -20.07 44.49
N ILE A 15 36.05 -20.14 43.61
CA ILE A 15 35.95 -19.59 42.25
C ILE A 15 34.86 -20.34 41.47
N CYS A 16 34.83 -21.67 41.51
CA CYS A 16 33.81 -22.49 40.88
C CYS A 16 32.40 -22.23 41.45
N TYR A 17 32.26 -22.05 42.76
CA TYR A 17 30.99 -21.71 43.41
C TYR A 17 30.48 -20.33 43.01
N VAL A 18 31.35 -19.32 42.99
CA VAL A 18 30.99 -17.95 42.60
C VAL A 18 30.69 -17.89 41.10
N CYS A 19 31.57 -18.44 40.25
CA CYS A 19 31.37 -18.50 38.80
C CYS A 19 30.13 -19.33 38.41
N GLY A 20 29.84 -20.42 39.13
CA GLY A 20 28.63 -21.22 38.94
C GLY A 20 27.36 -20.42 39.22
N LYS A 21 27.31 -19.69 40.34
CA LYS A 21 26.18 -18.81 40.67
C LYS A 21 25.96 -17.70 39.64
N TRP A 22 27.03 -17.06 39.18
CA TRP A 22 26.91 -16.02 38.14
C TRP A 22 26.47 -16.62 36.81
N ARG A 23 27.01 -17.78 36.41
CA ARG A 23 26.57 -18.51 35.20
C ARG A 23 25.09 -18.85 35.27
N ASP A 24 24.63 -19.38 36.40
CA ASP A 24 23.23 -19.80 36.57
C ASP A 24 22.29 -18.57 36.63
N LEU A 25 22.74 -17.44 37.21
CA LEU A 25 22.04 -16.16 37.15
C LEU A 25 21.93 -15.62 35.72
N PHE A 26 23.03 -15.60 34.95
CA PHE A 26 23.00 -15.19 33.54
C PHE A 26 22.14 -16.13 32.69
N ALA A 27 22.14 -17.44 32.97
CA ALA A 27 21.27 -18.40 32.30
C ALA A 27 19.79 -18.14 32.62
N ALA A 28 19.45 -17.81 33.87
CA ALA A 28 18.09 -17.44 34.25
C ALA A 28 17.64 -16.11 33.59
N ILE A 29 18.51 -15.12 33.53
CA ILE A 29 18.26 -13.86 32.80
C ILE A 29 18.08 -14.14 31.30
N GLY A 30 18.93 -14.98 30.72
CA GLY A 30 18.84 -15.41 29.33
C GLY A 30 17.52 -16.12 29.03
N LEU A 31 17.10 -17.05 29.89
CA LEU A 31 15.83 -17.76 29.77
C LEU A 31 14.63 -16.80 29.94
N GLY A 32 14.70 -15.86 30.88
CA GLY A 32 13.71 -14.79 31.04
C GLY A 32 13.59 -13.90 29.79
N PHE A 33 14.72 -13.52 29.20
CA PHE A 33 14.74 -12.73 27.97
C PHE A 33 14.21 -13.54 26.76
N SER A 34 14.61 -14.80 26.61
CA SER A 34 14.14 -15.69 25.55
C SER A 34 12.63 -15.96 25.65
N THR A 35 12.12 -16.23 26.85
CA THR A 35 10.67 -16.43 27.09
C THR A 35 9.88 -15.16 26.82
N TYR A 36 10.38 -13.99 27.20
CA TYR A 36 9.77 -12.70 26.87
C TYR A 36 9.75 -12.42 25.37
N CYS A 37 10.85 -12.69 24.66
CA CYS A 37 10.92 -12.59 23.20
C CYS A 37 9.92 -13.54 22.53
N LEU A 38 9.84 -14.79 22.98
CA LEU A 38 8.88 -15.78 22.48
C LEU A 38 7.44 -15.30 22.70
N TYR A 39 7.10 -14.86 23.91
CA TYR A 39 5.78 -14.30 24.21
C TYR A 39 5.41 -13.13 23.29
N ARG A 40 6.33 -12.17 23.10
CA ARG A 40 6.10 -11.03 22.19
C ARG A 40 5.93 -11.47 20.74
N VAL A 41 6.70 -12.45 20.29
CA VAL A 41 6.56 -13.04 18.96
C VAL A 41 5.18 -13.67 18.80
N THR A 42 4.81 -14.58 19.69
CA THR A 42 3.52 -15.29 19.62
C THR A 42 2.34 -14.33 19.67
N GLN A 43 2.37 -13.34 20.57
CA GLN A 43 1.32 -12.33 20.68
C GLN A 43 1.17 -11.52 19.39
N ARG A 44 2.29 -11.06 18.80
CA ARG A 44 2.26 -10.28 17.54
C ARG A 44 1.83 -11.14 16.35
N SER A 45 2.28 -12.39 16.26
CA SER A 45 1.88 -13.31 15.19
C SER A 45 0.38 -13.63 15.23
N LEU A 46 -0.17 -13.89 16.43
CA LEU A 46 -1.61 -14.10 16.60
C LEU A 46 -2.40 -12.85 16.22
N TRP A 47 -1.92 -11.66 16.60
CA TRP A 47 -2.58 -10.41 16.24
C TRP A 47 -2.51 -10.11 14.74
N ALA A 48 -1.39 -10.39 14.07
CA ALA A 48 -1.27 -10.29 12.61
C ALA A 48 -2.20 -11.29 11.90
N LEU A 49 -2.25 -12.54 12.36
CA LEU A 49 -3.15 -13.55 11.84
C LEU A 49 -4.61 -13.11 11.98
N TRP A 50 -4.99 -12.63 13.17
CA TRP A 50 -6.32 -12.14 13.45
C TRP A 50 -6.67 -10.90 12.61
N THR A 51 -5.79 -9.92 12.50
CA THR A 51 -6.05 -8.70 11.71
C THR A 51 -6.24 -8.97 10.23
N HIS A 52 -5.58 -10.00 9.68
CA HIS A 52 -5.79 -10.42 8.29
C HIS A 52 -7.00 -11.34 8.13
N LEU A 53 -7.18 -12.36 8.98
CA LEU A 53 -8.26 -13.35 8.86
C LEU A 53 -9.62 -12.81 9.31
N ALA A 54 -9.69 -12.03 10.39
CA ALA A 54 -10.93 -11.37 10.78
C ALA A 54 -11.40 -10.33 9.75
N GLY A 55 -10.57 -10.02 8.74
CA GLY A 55 -10.93 -9.19 7.61
C GLY A 55 -11.88 -9.88 6.64
N ILE A 56 -11.92 -11.22 6.64
CA ILE A 56 -12.68 -12.04 5.69
C ILE A 56 -14.18 -11.90 5.91
N ILE A 57 -14.64 -11.87 7.16
CA ILE A 57 -16.04 -12.13 7.51
C ILE A 57 -16.94 -10.89 7.40
N ASN A 58 -16.39 -9.67 7.32
CA ASN A 58 -17.18 -8.43 7.37
C ASN A 58 -16.62 -7.27 6.51
N VAL A 59 -15.93 -7.56 5.40
CA VAL A 59 -15.35 -6.52 4.53
C VAL A 59 -16.39 -5.48 4.12
N GLN A 60 -17.53 -5.95 3.58
CA GLN A 60 -18.58 -5.06 3.06
C GLN A 60 -19.11 -4.14 4.16
N LYS A 61 -19.52 -4.72 5.30
CA LYS A 61 -20.05 -3.98 6.45
C LYS A 61 -19.03 -2.99 7.03
N ARG A 62 -17.74 -3.32 6.98
CA ARG A 62 -16.67 -2.43 7.44
C ARG A 62 -16.49 -1.26 6.48
N LEU A 63 -16.43 -1.53 5.18
CA LEU A 63 -16.20 -0.49 4.17
C LEU A 63 -17.44 0.38 3.94
N SER A 64 -18.65 -0.15 4.13
CA SER A 64 -19.90 0.61 4.02
C SER A 64 -20.03 1.74 5.04
N VAL A 65 -19.24 1.72 6.13
CA VAL A 65 -19.14 2.83 7.08
C VAL A 65 -18.63 4.11 6.41
N TYR A 66 -17.85 3.98 5.33
CA TYR A 66 -17.33 5.09 4.53
C TYR A 66 -18.22 5.43 3.33
N GLY A 67 -19.42 4.83 3.22
CA GLY A 67 -20.39 5.09 2.16
C GLY A 67 -20.47 4.00 1.09
N ASN A 68 -21.46 4.14 0.21
CA ASN A 68 -21.78 3.16 -0.84
C ASN A 68 -21.11 3.47 -2.20
N CYS A 69 -20.40 4.59 -2.29
CA CYS A 69 -19.69 5.01 -3.48
C CYS A 69 -18.20 5.22 -3.18
N ILE A 70 -17.34 4.67 -4.04
CA ILE A 70 -15.89 4.67 -3.88
C ILE A 70 -15.26 5.40 -5.07
N ALA A 71 -14.32 6.30 -4.78
CA ALA A 71 -13.48 6.89 -5.82
C ALA A 71 -12.24 6.02 -6.04
N VAL A 72 -12.05 5.52 -7.26
CA VAL A 72 -10.85 4.79 -7.67
C VAL A 72 -10.08 5.66 -8.66
N ILE A 73 -8.83 5.99 -8.32
CA ILE A 73 -8.01 6.93 -9.09
C ILE A 73 -6.74 6.23 -9.56
N GLY A 74 -6.45 6.35 -10.84
CA GLY A 74 -5.20 5.87 -11.42
C GLY A 74 -5.41 5.23 -12.79
N ASN A 75 -4.29 5.01 -13.49
CA ASN A 75 -4.31 4.39 -14.80
C ASN A 75 -4.63 2.89 -14.73
N PRO A 76 -5.02 2.29 -15.86
CA PRO A 76 -5.25 0.85 -15.92
C PRO A 76 -4.04 0.04 -15.50
N GLY A 77 -4.29 -0.86 -14.54
CA GLY A 77 -3.30 -1.76 -13.97
C GLY A 77 -3.98 -3.00 -13.42
N ALA A 78 -3.21 -4.08 -13.28
CA ALA A 78 -3.75 -5.39 -12.93
C ALA A 78 -4.39 -5.36 -11.52
N VAL A 79 -3.74 -4.70 -10.56
CA VAL A 79 -4.23 -4.57 -9.19
C VAL A 79 -5.49 -3.71 -9.13
N ARG A 80 -5.49 -2.56 -9.83
CA ARG A 80 -6.65 -1.64 -9.87
C ARG A 80 -7.89 -2.36 -10.41
N ASN A 81 -7.75 -3.07 -11.53
CA ASN A 81 -8.88 -3.73 -12.18
C ASN A 81 -9.45 -4.86 -11.30
N GLU A 82 -8.59 -5.66 -10.66
CA GLU A 82 -9.03 -6.72 -9.74
C GLU A 82 -9.66 -6.15 -8.46
N LEU A 83 -9.19 -5.00 -7.96
CA LEU A 83 -9.87 -4.30 -6.86
C LEU A 83 -11.24 -3.80 -7.27
N MET A 84 -11.38 -3.19 -8.44
CA MET A 84 -12.67 -2.73 -8.94
C MET A 84 -13.69 -3.88 -9.03
N LYS A 85 -13.30 -5.03 -9.63
CA LYS A 85 -14.16 -6.23 -9.69
C LYS A 85 -14.64 -6.67 -8.31
N ARG A 86 -13.73 -6.69 -7.33
CA ARG A 86 -14.07 -7.09 -5.97
C ARG A 86 -14.94 -6.08 -5.24
N LEU A 87 -14.73 -4.79 -5.43
CA LEU A 87 -15.58 -3.73 -4.85
C LEU A 87 -16.98 -3.75 -5.44
N ALA A 88 -17.08 -3.94 -6.77
CA ALA A 88 -18.36 -4.12 -7.45
C ALA A 88 -19.09 -5.38 -6.96
N ALA A 89 -18.37 -6.50 -6.78
CA ALA A 89 -18.94 -7.71 -6.19
C ALA A 89 -19.43 -7.53 -4.73
N LEU A 90 -18.92 -6.54 -4.01
CA LEU A 90 -19.42 -6.16 -2.67
C LEU A 90 -20.57 -5.12 -2.73
N GLY A 91 -21.01 -4.71 -3.92
CA GLY A 91 -22.13 -3.79 -4.15
C GLY A 91 -21.78 -2.30 -4.05
N PHE A 92 -20.50 -1.92 -4.13
CA PHE A 92 -20.10 -0.50 -4.11
C PHE A 92 -20.16 0.12 -5.50
N ASN A 93 -20.81 1.27 -5.63
CA ASN A 93 -20.71 2.10 -6.83
C ASN A 93 -19.31 2.68 -6.96
N ILE A 94 -18.81 2.83 -8.19
CA ILE A 94 -17.43 3.22 -8.43
C ILE A 94 -17.38 4.49 -9.29
N ILE A 95 -16.78 5.55 -8.77
CA ILE A 95 -16.31 6.68 -9.57
C ILE A 95 -14.88 6.37 -9.99
N LEU A 96 -14.67 6.06 -11.27
CA LEU A 96 -13.36 5.76 -11.82
C LEU A 96 -12.76 7.01 -12.46
N VAL A 97 -11.63 7.48 -11.96
CA VAL A 97 -10.85 8.57 -12.57
C VAL A 97 -9.62 8.00 -13.25
N GLN A 98 -9.53 8.19 -14.56
CA GLN A 98 -8.41 7.75 -15.39
C GLN A 98 -8.11 8.78 -16.48
N TYR A 99 -6.89 8.79 -17.00
CA TYR A 99 -6.48 9.82 -17.96
C TYR A 99 -7.31 9.81 -19.24
N ARG A 100 -7.51 8.64 -19.86
CA ARG A 100 -8.37 8.46 -21.04
C ARG A 100 -9.40 7.36 -20.81
N PRO A 101 -10.66 7.70 -20.48
CA PRO A 101 -11.65 6.71 -20.12
C PRO A 101 -12.23 5.99 -21.34
N ARG A 102 -12.24 4.65 -21.31
CA ARG A 102 -13.08 3.83 -22.21
C ARG A 102 -14.50 3.74 -21.65
N ARG A 103 -15.26 4.83 -21.80
CA ARG A 103 -16.53 5.07 -21.05
C ARG A 103 -17.59 3.99 -21.24
N GLN A 104 -17.85 3.56 -22.48
CA GLN A 104 -18.98 2.66 -22.77
C GLN A 104 -18.70 1.20 -22.39
N GLN A 105 -17.59 0.63 -22.86
CA GLN A 105 -17.30 -0.79 -22.65
C GLN A 105 -17.15 -1.17 -21.17
N LEU A 106 -16.51 -0.31 -20.38
CA LEU A 106 -16.25 -0.60 -18.97
C LEU A 106 -17.52 -0.46 -18.12
N ALA A 107 -18.35 0.55 -18.37
CA ALA A 107 -19.61 0.73 -17.66
C ALA A 107 -20.56 -0.44 -17.93
N THR A 108 -20.74 -0.83 -19.20
CA THR A 108 -21.59 -1.95 -19.59
C THR A 108 -21.13 -3.27 -18.98
N TYR A 109 -19.83 -3.54 -18.96
CA TYR A 109 -19.30 -4.77 -18.34
C TYR A 109 -19.65 -4.85 -16.85
N PHE A 110 -19.41 -3.79 -16.07
CA PHE A 110 -19.64 -3.83 -14.64
C PHE A 110 -21.12 -3.79 -14.25
N GLU A 111 -21.94 -3.13 -15.05
CA GLU A 111 -23.39 -3.13 -14.89
C GLU A 111 -23.98 -4.52 -15.18
N TYR A 112 -23.52 -5.18 -16.26
CA TYR A 112 -23.96 -6.53 -16.60
C TYR A 112 -23.47 -7.60 -15.62
N GLU A 113 -22.16 -7.60 -15.30
CA GLU A 113 -21.52 -8.67 -14.52
C GLU A 113 -21.79 -8.54 -13.01
N TYR A 114 -21.84 -7.32 -12.48
CA TYR A 114 -21.90 -7.06 -11.04
C TYR A 114 -23.12 -6.22 -10.61
N GLY A 115 -24.00 -5.82 -11.53
CA GLY A 115 -25.14 -4.94 -11.21
C GLY A 115 -24.72 -3.59 -10.65
N THR A 116 -23.48 -3.14 -10.90
CA THR A 116 -22.87 -2.00 -10.24
C THR A 116 -22.67 -0.85 -11.22
N ARG A 117 -23.03 0.37 -10.80
CA ARG A 117 -22.84 1.56 -11.62
C ARG A 117 -21.39 2.05 -11.55
N ILE A 118 -20.76 2.23 -12.72
CA ILE A 118 -19.46 2.90 -12.83
C ILE A 118 -19.60 4.25 -13.52
N ILE A 119 -19.14 5.30 -12.84
CA ILE A 119 -19.06 6.65 -13.37
C ILE A 119 -17.60 6.92 -13.76
N SER A 120 -17.30 6.81 -15.05
CA SER A 120 -15.96 7.09 -15.57
C SER A 120 -15.76 8.59 -15.81
N LYS A 121 -14.70 9.16 -15.21
CA LYS A 121 -14.27 10.55 -15.42
C LYS A 121 -12.86 10.61 -16.02
N SER A 122 -12.69 11.56 -16.94
CA SER A 122 -11.39 11.84 -17.55
C SER A 122 -10.59 12.76 -16.63
N ALA A 123 -9.33 12.42 -16.38
CA ALA A 123 -8.43 13.32 -15.65
C ALA A 123 -8.10 14.58 -16.47
N GLU A 124 -8.22 14.54 -17.80
CA GLU A 124 -8.03 15.72 -18.66
C GLU A 124 -9.06 16.83 -18.36
N GLU A 125 -10.28 16.47 -17.98
CA GLU A 125 -11.33 17.44 -17.63
C GLU A 125 -10.94 18.29 -16.41
N LEU A 126 -10.12 17.74 -15.51
CA LEU A 126 -9.64 18.42 -14.29
C LEU A 126 -8.65 19.55 -14.58
N SER A 127 -8.13 19.64 -15.81
CA SER A 127 -7.28 20.76 -16.22
C SER A 127 -8.04 22.09 -16.33
N THR A 128 -9.37 22.04 -16.40
CA THR A 128 -10.25 23.21 -16.49
C THR A 128 -10.92 23.50 -15.15
N GLU A 129 -11.18 24.78 -14.85
CA GLU A 129 -11.90 25.14 -13.62
C GLU A 129 -13.29 24.51 -13.55
N ASP A 130 -14.03 24.52 -14.65
CA ASP A 130 -15.37 23.94 -14.72
C ASP A 130 -15.33 22.42 -14.51
N GLY A 131 -14.35 21.73 -15.08
CA GLY A 131 -14.16 20.30 -14.86
C GLY A 131 -13.80 19.99 -13.41
N ALA A 132 -12.96 20.80 -12.76
CA ALA A 132 -12.64 20.68 -11.34
C ALA A 132 -13.88 20.92 -10.45
N ARG A 133 -14.71 21.93 -10.75
CA ARG A 133 -15.98 22.19 -10.05
C ARG A 133 -16.96 21.03 -10.22
N ASN A 134 -17.12 20.54 -11.45
CA ASN A 134 -17.97 19.39 -11.77
C ASN A 134 -17.51 18.12 -11.06
N PHE A 135 -16.20 17.90 -10.95
CA PHE A 135 -15.65 16.76 -10.21
C PHE A 135 -15.91 16.87 -8.71
N LYS A 136 -15.68 18.04 -8.10
CA LYS A 136 -16.03 18.28 -6.70
C LYS A 136 -17.52 18.05 -6.43
N LYS A 137 -18.38 18.54 -7.32
CA LYS A 137 -19.83 18.29 -7.26
C LYS A 137 -20.16 16.80 -7.34
N LEU A 138 -19.52 16.07 -8.26
CA LEU A 138 -19.71 14.62 -8.42
C LEU A 138 -19.40 13.85 -7.13
N LEU A 139 -18.27 14.18 -6.47
CA LEU A 139 -17.88 13.56 -5.20
C LEU A 139 -18.90 13.81 -4.09
N THR A 140 -19.40 15.05 -4.00
CA THR A 140 -20.42 15.46 -3.03
C THR A 140 -21.77 14.80 -3.28
N ASP A 141 -22.24 14.79 -4.53
CA ASP A 141 -23.53 14.21 -4.91
C ASP A 141 -23.61 12.71 -4.57
N HIS A 142 -22.47 12.02 -4.66
CA HIS A 142 -22.37 10.58 -4.39
C HIS A 142 -21.88 10.24 -2.97
N LYS A 143 -21.66 11.25 -2.11
CA LYS A 143 -21.20 11.10 -0.72
C LYS A 143 -20.00 10.15 -0.60
N VAL A 144 -18.96 10.40 -1.39
CA VAL A 144 -17.76 9.55 -1.40
C VAL A 144 -17.02 9.70 -0.07
N GLY A 145 -16.90 8.62 0.70
CA GLY A 145 -16.08 8.56 1.92
C GLY A 145 -14.89 7.60 1.84
N LEU A 146 -14.74 6.86 0.74
CA LEU A 146 -13.61 5.96 0.50
C LEU A 146 -12.93 6.27 -0.84
N MET A 147 -11.61 6.48 -0.79
CA MET A 147 -10.77 6.63 -1.97
C MET A 147 -9.75 5.49 -2.05
N ILE A 148 -9.52 4.98 -3.25
CA ILE A 148 -8.43 4.06 -3.58
C ILE A 148 -7.55 4.73 -4.63
N ASP A 149 -6.33 5.07 -4.22
CA ASP A 149 -5.31 5.69 -5.04
C ASP A 149 -4.33 4.62 -5.55
N THR A 150 -4.27 4.47 -6.86
CA THR A 150 -3.36 3.56 -7.59
C THR A 150 -2.38 4.33 -8.48
N THR A 151 -2.27 5.66 -8.32
CA THR A 151 -1.33 6.48 -9.10
C THR A 151 0.13 6.11 -8.83
N CYS A 152 0.43 5.56 -7.65
CA CYS A 152 1.75 5.05 -7.27
C CYS A 152 2.02 3.60 -7.72
N CYS A 153 1.17 3.02 -8.58
CA CYS A 153 1.37 1.69 -9.16
C CYS A 153 2.06 1.81 -10.53
N ILE A 154 3.36 1.49 -10.59
CA ILE A 154 4.14 1.46 -11.83
C ILE A 154 4.18 0.03 -12.36
N ASP A 155 3.17 -0.33 -13.16
CA ASP A 155 3.05 -1.61 -13.86
C ASP A 155 3.89 -1.64 -15.16
N SER A 156 4.24 -2.84 -15.65
CA SER A 156 5.05 -3.02 -16.86
C SER A 156 4.52 -2.31 -18.11
N MET A 157 3.20 -2.08 -18.24
CA MET A 157 2.62 -1.35 -19.36
C MET A 157 2.92 0.16 -19.31
N VAL A 158 2.92 0.76 -18.13
CA VAL A 158 3.39 2.15 -17.95
C VAL A 158 4.92 2.19 -18.07
N ALA A 159 5.59 1.11 -17.67
CA ALA A 159 7.04 0.97 -17.75
C ALA A 159 7.59 0.65 -19.17
N GLN A 160 6.75 0.33 -20.16
CA GLN A 160 7.15 0.32 -21.57
C GLN A 160 7.42 1.73 -22.11
N VAL A 161 6.88 2.75 -21.42
CA VAL A 161 7.10 4.18 -21.70
C VAL A 161 8.22 4.77 -20.80
N ALA A 162 8.86 3.95 -19.96
CA ALA A 162 9.94 4.38 -19.06
C ALA A 162 11.35 4.22 -19.71
N PRO A 163 12.35 5.05 -19.32
CA PRO A 163 13.04 5.93 -20.28
C PRO A 163 14.48 5.59 -20.58
N SER A 164 14.87 4.32 -20.55
CA SER A 164 16.16 3.93 -21.16
C SER A 164 16.15 4.13 -22.68
N LYS A 165 14.97 4.33 -23.30
CA LYS A 165 14.77 4.61 -24.73
C LYS A 165 13.66 5.63 -25.04
N ALA A 166 13.06 6.28 -24.03
CA ALA A 166 11.91 7.16 -24.26
C ALA A 166 12.35 8.54 -24.73
N ASN A 167 11.63 9.10 -25.70
CA ASN A 167 11.89 10.45 -26.18
C ASN A 167 11.41 11.50 -25.17
N PHE A 168 12.00 12.70 -25.19
CA PHE A 168 11.64 13.80 -24.29
C PHE A 168 10.12 14.11 -24.30
N THR A 169 9.48 13.97 -25.45
CA THR A 169 8.03 14.14 -25.63
C THR A 169 7.21 13.11 -24.84
N GLU A 170 7.61 11.84 -24.87
CA GLU A 170 6.91 10.76 -24.15
C GLU A 170 7.04 10.93 -22.63
N LEU A 171 8.20 11.41 -22.18
CA LEU A 171 8.42 11.73 -20.77
C LEU A 171 7.54 12.92 -20.32
N ARG A 172 7.44 13.97 -21.15
CA ARG A 172 6.58 15.13 -20.88
C ARG A 172 5.10 14.74 -20.81
N ASP A 173 4.65 13.88 -21.71
CA ASP A 173 3.28 13.36 -21.71
C ASP A 173 3.02 12.53 -20.45
N TRP A 174 3.98 11.69 -20.02
CA TRP A 174 3.85 10.95 -18.78
C TRP A 174 3.69 11.87 -17.56
N TYR A 175 4.52 12.92 -17.42
CA TYR A 175 4.40 13.88 -16.33
C TYR A 175 3.06 14.64 -16.36
N LYS A 176 2.54 14.94 -17.55
CA LYS A 176 1.22 15.56 -17.72
C LYS A 176 0.09 14.63 -17.27
N VAL A 177 0.18 13.35 -17.61
CA VAL A 177 -0.79 12.33 -17.17
C VAL A 177 -0.76 12.16 -15.65
N ASP A 178 0.44 12.04 -15.10
CA ASP A 178 0.69 11.87 -13.67
C ASP A 178 0.18 13.06 -12.86
N SER A 179 0.44 14.30 -13.31
CA SER A 179 -0.02 15.50 -12.61
C SER A 179 -1.56 15.59 -12.56
N LEU A 180 -2.26 15.29 -13.65
CA LEU A 180 -3.73 15.32 -13.70
C LEU A 180 -4.37 14.27 -12.81
N LEU A 181 -3.82 13.06 -12.76
CA LEU A 181 -4.30 12.00 -11.85
C LEU A 181 -4.06 12.37 -10.39
N ARG A 182 -2.94 13.01 -10.07
CA ARG A 182 -2.67 13.52 -8.72
C ARG A 182 -3.60 14.66 -8.33
N MET A 183 -3.95 15.54 -9.27
CA MET A 183 -4.97 16.57 -9.04
C MET A 183 -6.32 15.93 -8.67
N ALA A 184 -6.69 14.82 -9.32
CA ALA A 184 -7.87 14.05 -8.95
C ALA A 184 -7.77 13.50 -7.51
N ALA A 185 -6.61 12.92 -7.15
CA ALA A 185 -6.35 12.40 -5.82
C ALA A 185 -6.41 13.50 -4.75
N LEU A 186 -5.82 14.67 -5.03
CA LEU A 186 -5.87 15.85 -4.17
C LEU A 186 -7.31 16.33 -3.94
N TYR A 187 -8.08 16.56 -5.01
CA TYR A 187 -9.47 17.01 -4.87
C TYR A 187 -10.33 16.01 -4.12
N THR A 188 -10.07 14.71 -4.31
CA THR A 188 -10.76 13.65 -3.57
C THR A 188 -10.36 13.66 -2.09
N ARG A 189 -9.07 13.81 -1.77
CA ARG A 189 -8.61 13.99 -0.38
C ARG A 189 -9.21 15.23 0.29
N ILE A 190 -9.27 16.36 -0.40
CA ILE A 190 -9.93 17.58 0.11
C ILE A 190 -11.43 17.35 0.36
N HIS A 191 -12.09 16.57 -0.51
CA HIS A 191 -13.49 16.18 -0.26
C HIS A 191 -13.61 15.30 0.98
N LEU A 192 -12.73 14.29 1.09
CA LEU A 192 -12.68 13.34 2.20
C LEU A 192 -12.40 14.01 3.56
N SER A 193 -11.56 15.06 3.61
CA SER A 193 -11.27 15.78 4.87
C SER A 193 -12.50 16.47 5.45
N ASN A 194 -13.54 16.70 4.64
CA ASN A 194 -14.80 17.29 5.08
C ASN A 194 -15.85 16.25 5.48
N GLN A 195 -15.54 14.95 5.35
CA GLN A 195 -16.46 13.87 5.72
C GLN A 195 -16.24 13.45 7.19
N PRO A 196 -17.30 13.03 7.89
CA PRO A 196 -17.21 12.63 9.30
C PRO A 196 -16.40 11.35 9.51
N LYS A 197 -16.38 10.47 8.50
CA LYS A 197 -15.53 9.28 8.43
C LYS A 197 -15.04 9.14 7.00
N ALA A 198 -13.72 9.20 6.84
CA ALA A 198 -13.08 9.06 5.54
C ALA A 198 -11.89 8.13 5.62
N LEU A 199 -11.71 7.33 4.56
CA LEU A 199 -10.57 6.45 4.39
C LEU A 199 -9.95 6.67 3.01
N ALA A 200 -8.66 6.95 2.99
CA ALA A 200 -7.85 7.01 1.78
C ALA A 200 -6.87 5.84 1.79
N VAL A 201 -6.99 4.96 0.79
CA VAL A 201 -6.10 3.81 0.64
C VAL A 201 -5.21 4.04 -0.57
N THR A 202 -3.90 4.17 -0.35
CA THR A 202 -2.93 4.31 -1.43
C THR A 202 -2.17 3.00 -1.61
N ILE A 203 -2.17 2.47 -2.83
CA ILE A 203 -1.41 1.27 -3.18
C ILE A 203 -0.14 1.70 -3.87
N VAL A 204 0.99 1.29 -3.30
CA VAL A 204 2.31 1.73 -3.71
C VAL A 204 3.09 0.52 -4.21
N TYR A 205 3.30 0.45 -5.52
CA TYR A 205 3.90 -0.71 -6.16
C TYR A 205 4.76 -0.31 -7.34
N SER A 206 5.93 -0.94 -7.50
CA SER A 206 6.77 -0.79 -8.68
C SER A 206 7.26 -2.15 -9.17
N GLN A 207 7.12 -2.41 -10.46
CA GLN A 207 7.69 -3.60 -11.09
C GLN A 207 9.18 -3.41 -11.39
N GLN A 208 10.02 -4.15 -10.65
CA GLN A 208 11.48 -4.22 -10.82
C GLN A 208 12.20 -2.86 -10.66
N PRO A 209 12.03 -2.17 -9.52
CA PRO A 209 12.78 -0.94 -9.27
C PRO A 209 14.30 -1.18 -9.34
N GLU A 210 14.77 -2.31 -8.79
CA GLU A 210 16.19 -2.67 -8.68
C GLU A 210 16.95 -2.78 -10.00
N LYS A 211 16.26 -3.06 -11.10
CA LYS A 211 16.91 -3.26 -12.42
C LYS A 211 17.06 -1.96 -13.21
N ASP A 212 16.46 -0.88 -12.73
CA ASP A 212 16.41 0.39 -13.44
C ASP A 212 16.40 1.55 -12.42
N ALA A 213 17.55 2.19 -12.26
CA ALA A 213 17.71 3.34 -11.35
C ALA A 213 16.70 4.46 -11.64
N HIS A 214 16.28 4.61 -12.90
CA HIS A 214 15.29 5.60 -13.28
C HIS A 214 13.88 5.21 -12.80
N LYS A 215 13.50 3.93 -12.90
CA LYS A 215 12.23 3.44 -12.34
C LYS A 215 12.18 3.58 -10.83
N THR A 216 13.31 3.35 -10.15
CA THR A 216 13.43 3.59 -8.71
C THR A 216 13.22 5.06 -8.38
N SER A 217 13.86 5.97 -9.12
CA SER A 217 13.69 7.42 -8.93
C SER A 217 12.24 7.87 -9.15
N LEU A 218 11.60 7.46 -10.25
CA LEU A 218 10.20 7.78 -10.54
C LEU A 218 9.25 7.23 -9.47
N PHE A 219 9.48 6.00 -9.00
CA PHE A 219 8.71 5.41 -7.92
C PHE A 219 8.84 6.22 -6.61
N LEU A 220 10.07 6.58 -6.23
CA LEU A 220 10.32 7.37 -5.03
C LEU A 220 9.72 8.78 -5.13
N GLN A 221 9.79 9.41 -6.32
CA GLN A 221 9.12 10.69 -6.57
C GLN A 221 7.60 10.57 -6.51
N ALA A 222 7.03 9.48 -7.02
CA ALA A 222 5.59 9.27 -6.97
C ALA A 222 5.11 9.07 -5.54
N LEU A 223 5.84 8.26 -4.77
CA LEU A 223 5.60 8.02 -3.36
C LEU A 223 5.74 9.30 -2.53
N SER A 224 6.84 10.04 -2.67
CA SER A 224 7.09 11.26 -1.89
C SER A 224 5.96 12.27 -2.09
N ARG A 225 5.60 12.54 -3.35
CA ARG A 225 4.49 13.41 -3.71
C ARG A 225 3.16 12.90 -3.16
N SER A 226 2.87 11.59 -3.21
CA SER A 226 1.64 11.06 -2.62
C SER A 226 1.57 11.25 -1.10
N LEU A 227 2.70 11.14 -0.40
CA LEU A 227 2.78 11.39 1.04
C LEU A 227 2.51 12.86 1.36
N PHE A 228 2.99 13.80 0.53
CA PHE A 228 2.73 15.24 0.67
C PHE A 228 1.27 15.65 0.38
N LEU A 229 0.52 14.85 -0.39
CA LEU A 229 -0.89 15.14 -0.71
C LEU A 229 -1.85 14.85 0.46
N THR A 230 -1.36 14.30 1.57
CA THR A 230 -2.16 13.92 2.73
C THR A 230 -2.55 15.18 3.53
N PRO A 231 -3.82 15.65 3.52
CA PRO A 231 -4.21 16.74 4.40
C PRO A 231 -4.14 16.28 5.86
N SER A 232 -3.76 17.19 6.75
CA SER A 232 -3.49 16.91 8.17
C SER A 232 -4.71 16.53 9.00
N ASN A 233 -5.94 16.68 8.48
CA ASN A 233 -7.16 16.61 9.29
C ASN A 233 -8.20 15.63 8.71
N GLY A 234 -8.72 14.76 9.58
CA GLY A 234 -10.01 14.05 9.39
C GLY A 234 -10.00 12.75 8.58
N ILE A 235 -8.91 12.43 7.86
CA ILE A 235 -8.84 11.24 6.99
C ILE A 235 -8.03 10.13 7.65
N GLU A 236 -8.56 8.90 7.65
CA GLU A 236 -7.75 7.70 7.91
C GLU A 236 -6.96 7.35 6.65
N GLU A 237 -5.65 7.57 6.68
CA GLU A 237 -4.77 7.23 5.55
C GLU A 237 -4.11 5.87 5.77
N GLN A 238 -4.20 5.02 4.74
CA GLN A 238 -3.66 3.68 4.73
C GLN A 238 -2.83 3.47 3.47
N TYR A 239 -1.56 3.12 3.65
CA TYR A 239 -0.65 2.81 2.56
C TYR A 239 -0.39 1.30 2.50
N LEU A 240 -0.66 0.69 1.36
CA LEU A 240 -0.44 -0.73 1.12
C LEU A 240 0.76 -0.91 0.19
N PHE A 241 1.81 -1.56 0.70
CA PHE A 241 3.09 -1.75 0.03
C PHE A 241 3.35 -3.24 -0.28
N PRO A 242 2.83 -3.78 -1.39
CA PRO A 242 3.21 -5.12 -1.81
C PRO A 242 4.71 -5.16 -2.09
N TRP A 243 5.42 -6.14 -1.50
CA TRP A 243 6.85 -6.33 -1.74
C TRP A 243 7.14 -6.70 -3.19
N ARG A 244 6.35 -7.63 -3.73
CA ARG A 244 6.46 -8.09 -5.11
C ARG A 244 5.15 -8.72 -5.55
N LEU A 245 4.67 -8.35 -6.73
CA LEU A 245 3.54 -9.02 -7.38
C LEU A 245 4.02 -9.76 -8.61
N SER A 246 3.28 -10.80 -8.98
CA SER A 246 3.51 -11.57 -10.19
C SER A 246 3.35 -10.67 -11.44
N ARG A 247 4.21 -10.86 -12.44
CA ARG A 247 4.25 -10.10 -13.69
C ARG A 247 3.18 -10.60 -14.65
N SER A 248 1.91 -10.47 -14.27
CA SER A 248 0.85 -10.69 -15.23
C SER A 248 0.89 -9.52 -16.20
N ALA A 249 1.54 -9.71 -17.34
CA ALA A 249 1.60 -8.71 -18.39
C ALA A 249 0.16 -8.48 -18.83
N LEU A 250 -0.41 -7.31 -18.55
CA LEU A 250 -1.75 -6.97 -19.05
C LEU A 250 -1.79 -7.36 -20.54
N GLY A 251 -2.64 -8.31 -20.91
CA GLY A 251 -2.92 -8.55 -22.32
C GLY A 251 -3.46 -7.26 -22.94
N LYS A 252 -3.51 -7.21 -24.28
CA LYS A 252 -4.13 -6.07 -25.00
C LYS A 252 -5.58 -5.80 -24.55
N ASP A 253 -6.21 -6.77 -23.89
CA ASP A 253 -7.50 -6.64 -23.26
C ASP A 253 -7.43 -6.29 -21.78
N LEU A 254 -7.59 -4.99 -21.53
CA LEU A 254 -7.73 -4.35 -20.22
C LEU A 254 -8.86 -4.94 -19.34
N LEU A 255 -9.82 -5.65 -19.94
CA LEU A 255 -10.94 -6.33 -19.29
C LEU A 255 -10.71 -7.83 -19.11
N TRP A 256 -9.93 -8.45 -20.01
CA TRP A 256 -9.73 -9.90 -20.10
C TRP A 256 -8.32 -10.27 -19.65
N VAL A 257 -8.14 -10.23 -18.32
CA VAL A 257 -6.93 -10.75 -17.68
C VAL A 257 -7.05 -12.27 -17.56
N HIS A 258 -7.16 -13.00 -18.67
CA HIS A 258 -7.12 -14.47 -18.65
C HIS A 258 -5.78 -14.94 -19.22
N ASP A 259 -5.44 -14.56 -20.45
CA ASP A 259 -4.21 -14.96 -21.14
C ASP A 259 -2.89 -14.54 -20.45
N ALA A 260 -2.96 -13.48 -19.64
CA ALA A 260 -1.83 -12.91 -18.91
C ALA A 260 -1.44 -13.73 -17.67
N TYR A 261 -2.37 -14.53 -17.13
CA TYR A 261 -2.08 -15.42 -16.00
C TYR A 261 -1.41 -16.70 -16.50
N ASP A 262 -1.86 -17.24 -17.64
CA ASP A 262 -1.41 -18.52 -18.19
C ASP A 262 0.10 -18.58 -18.46
N LYS A 263 0.69 -17.50 -19.00
CA LYS A 263 2.15 -17.41 -19.24
C LYS A 263 2.98 -17.37 -17.96
N GLU A 264 2.43 -16.82 -16.88
CA GLU A 264 3.11 -16.84 -15.58
C GLU A 264 2.87 -18.10 -14.80
N GLU A 265 1.74 -18.78 -15.01
CA GLU A 265 1.52 -20.14 -14.50
C GLU A 265 2.64 -21.06 -15.03
N GLN A 266 2.96 -20.96 -16.32
CA GLN A 266 4.09 -21.67 -16.93
C GLN A 266 5.45 -21.31 -16.31
N ILE A 267 5.69 -20.06 -15.91
CA ILE A 267 6.94 -19.63 -15.25
C ILE A 267 7.01 -20.14 -13.81
N ALA A 268 5.88 -20.15 -13.09
CA ALA A 268 5.80 -20.67 -11.73
C ALA A 268 6.00 -22.20 -11.73
N ASP A 269 5.43 -22.91 -12.69
CA ASP A 269 5.53 -24.37 -12.84
C ASP A 269 6.96 -24.82 -13.21
N ASN A 270 7.72 -23.98 -13.92
CA ASN A 270 9.13 -24.22 -14.23
C ASN A 270 10.12 -23.94 -13.07
N ARG A 271 9.65 -23.54 -11.88
CA ARG A 271 10.51 -23.38 -10.69
C ARG A 271 10.35 -24.56 -9.74
N TYR A 272 11.46 -25.06 -9.21
CA TYR A 272 11.46 -25.94 -8.04
C TYR A 272 10.70 -25.21 -6.91
N PHE A 273 9.52 -25.72 -6.54
CA PHE A 273 8.56 -25.14 -5.58
C PHE A 273 7.68 -23.96 -6.06
N SER A 274 6.92 -24.17 -7.14
CA SER A 274 5.87 -23.27 -7.65
C SER A 274 4.92 -22.74 -6.56
N CYS A 275 4.53 -23.60 -5.60
CA CYS A 275 3.66 -23.24 -4.47
C CYS A 275 4.32 -22.21 -3.52
N LEU A 276 5.59 -22.40 -3.16
CA LEU A 276 6.32 -21.45 -2.32
C LEU A 276 6.56 -20.12 -3.04
N TYR A 277 6.81 -20.16 -4.35
CA TYR A 277 6.90 -18.94 -5.15
C TYR A 277 5.59 -18.16 -5.16
N ARG A 278 4.44 -18.82 -5.42
CA ARG A 278 3.10 -18.18 -5.40
C ARG A 278 2.73 -17.65 -4.02
N PHE A 279 3.24 -18.27 -2.95
CA PHE A 279 3.06 -17.80 -1.59
C PHE A 279 3.72 -16.41 -1.38
N TRP A 280 4.97 -16.23 -1.83
CA TRP A 280 5.70 -14.97 -1.67
C TRP A 280 5.45 -13.94 -2.77
N VAL A 281 5.05 -14.38 -3.96
CA VAL A 281 4.79 -13.51 -5.12
C VAL A 281 3.34 -13.77 -5.59
N PRO A 282 2.35 -13.06 -5.02
CA PRO A 282 0.97 -13.27 -5.37
C PRO A 282 0.65 -12.72 -6.76
N LEU A 283 -0.31 -13.37 -7.42
CA LEU A 283 -1.03 -12.80 -8.55
C LEU A 283 -1.77 -11.51 -8.12
N PRO A 284 -1.91 -10.51 -9.00
CA PRO A 284 -2.72 -9.32 -8.74
C PRO A 284 -4.12 -9.62 -8.18
N LYS A 285 -4.82 -10.64 -8.70
CA LYS A 285 -6.12 -11.11 -8.18
C LYS A 285 -6.07 -11.57 -6.72
N THR A 286 -5.00 -12.28 -6.33
CA THR A 286 -4.78 -12.76 -4.96
C THR A 286 -4.42 -11.60 -4.05
N TYR A 287 -3.53 -10.70 -4.49
CA TYR A 287 -3.18 -9.51 -3.74
C TYR A 287 -4.40 -8.62 -3.49
N ALA A 288 -5.16 -8.27 -4.52
CA ALA A 288 -6.36 -7.44 -4.42
C ALA A 288 -7.37 -7.99 -3.40
N ARG A 289 -7.50 -9.32 -3.30
CA ARG A 289 -8.35 -9.98 -2.29
C ARG A 289 -7.89 -9.66 -0.87
N HIS A 290 -6.61 -9.87 -0.59
CA HIS A 290 -6.06 -9.67 0.74
C HIS A 290 -5.97 -8.18 1.09
N ALA A 291 -5.69 -7.32 0.10
CA ALA A 291 -5.65 -5.89 0.26
C ALA A 291 -7.01 -5.39 0.76
N LEU A 292 -8.08 -5.83 0.10
CA LEU A 292 -9.45 -5.52 0.48
C LEU A 292 -9.81 -6.04 1.89
N TRP A 293 -9.34 -7.22 2.28
CA TRP A 293 -9.51 -7.74 3.66
C TRP A 293 -8.86 -6.84 4.72
N SER A 294 -7.78 -6.15 4.38
CA SER A 294 -7.06 -5.24 5.27
C SER A 294 -7.49 -3.76 5.20
N MET A 295 -8.27 -3.34 4.20
CA MET A 295 -8.69 -1.94 4.06
C MET A 295 -9.54 -1.48 5.26
N GLY A 296 -9.23 -0.30 5.82
CA GLY A 296 -9.90 0.23 7.01
C GLY A 296 -9.39 -0.38 8.33
N ARG A 297 -8.19 -0.97 8.30
CA ARG A 297 -7.45 -1.42 9.49
C ARG A 297 -6.04 -0.82 9.46
N PRO A 298 -5.86 0.42 9.94
CA PRO A 298 -4.59 1.13 9.84
C PRO A 298 -3.48 0.45 10.68
N GLY A 299 -2.24 0.50 10.18
CA GLY A 299 -1.03 0.30 10.99
C GLY A 299 -0.32 -1.06 10.99
N VAL A 300 -0.65 -2.01 10.11
CA VAL A 300 -0.10 -3.39 10.24
C VAL A 300 0.16 -4.15 8.94
N THR A 301 -0.27 -3.63 7.78
CA THR A 301 -0.41 -4.52 6.62
C THR A 301 0.14 -3.92 5.34
N THR A 302 0.90 -4.72 4.60
CA THR A 302 1.29 -4.48 3.19
C THR A 302 0.13 -4.70 2.21
N GLY A 303 -1.04 -5.10 2.71
CA GLY A 303 -2.17 -5.58 1.91
C GLY A 303 -2.09 -7.08 1.58
N TYR A 304 -1.02 -7.77 1.98
CA TYR A 304 -0.89 -9.22 1.77
C TYR A 304 -0.23 -9.90 2.97
N LEU A 305 -0.86 -10.95 3.49
CA LEU A 305 -0.45 -11.58 4.76
C LEU A 305 0.99 -12.10 4.70
N PRO A 306 1.42 -12.86 3.68
CA PRO A 306 2.82 -13.28 3.58
C PRO A 306 3.82 -12.13 3.55
N HIS A 307 3.51 -11.02 2.88
CA HIS A 307 4.39 -9.84 2.88
C HIS A 307 4.38 -9.11 4.23
N SER A 308 3.24 -9.08 4.91
CA SER A 308 3.13 -8.48 6.25
C SER A 308 3.91 -9.31 7.27
N PHE A 309 3.88 -10.64 7.15
CA PHE A 309 4.72 -11.56 7.91
C PHE A 309 6.21 -11.34 7.61
N LEU A 310 6.59 -11.21 6.33
CA LEU A 310 7.98 -10.92 5.94
C LEU A 310 8.47 -9.59 6.52
N GLN A 311 7.65 -8.54 6.41
CA GLN A 311 7.96 -7.24 6.99
C GLN A 311 8.13 -7.32 8.51
N TRP A 312 7.29 -8.11 9.17
CA TRP A 312 7.41 -8.36 10.61
C TRP A 312 8.70 -9.11 10.96
N CYS A 313 9.07 -10.16 10.21
CA CYS A 313 10.34 -10.86 10.40
C CYS A 313 11.53 -9.92 10.25
N ILE A 314 11.54 -9.06 9.22
CA ILE A 314 12.62 -8.09 9.00
C ILE A 314 12.68 -7.07 10.14
N GLY A 315 11.53 -6.56 10.59
CA GLY A 315 11.46 -5.65 11.74
C GLY A 315 11.87 -6.30 13.07
N PHE A 316 11.89 -7.63 13.16
CA PHE A 316 12.43 -8.35 14.32
C PHE A 316 13.96 -8.41 14.31
N PHE A 317 14.56 -8.57 13.11
CA PHE A 317 16.03 -8.61 12.94
C PHE A 317 16.69 -7.24 12.81
N SER A 318 15.92 -6.19 12.49
CA SER A 318 16.42 -4.82 12.32
C SER A 318 15.52 -3.86 13.10
N SER A 319 16.00 -3.38 14.26
CA SER A 319 15.27 -2.48 15.16
C SER A 319 14.84 -1.16 14.50
N ASP A 320 15.46 -0.79 13.37
CA ASP A 320 15.29 0.49 12.70
C ASP A 320 14.40 0.42 11.44
N PHE A 321 13.94 -0.77 11.04
CA PHE A 321 13.18 -0.96 9.80
C PHE A 321 11.66 -0.79 10.00
N THR A 322 11.21 0.42 10.33
CA THR A 322 9.80 0.79 10.20
C THR A 322 9.57 1.53 8.89
N PHE A 323 9.14 0.81 7.84
CA PHE A 323 8.66 1.42 6.57
C PHE A 323 7.45 2.36 6.77
N PHE A 324 6.77 2.26 7.91
CA PHE A 324 5.65 3.12 8.24
C PHE A 324 6.17 4.37 8.95
N PRO A 325 5.84 5.59 8.46
CA PRO A 325 6.07 6.78 9.25
C PRO A 325 5.35 6.58 10.59
N LYS A 326 6.10 6.71 11.70
CA LYS A 326 5.50 6.78 13.03
C LYS A 326 4.44 7.89 12.96
N LYS A 327 3.21 7.59 13.38
CA LYS A 327 2.12 8.56 13.49
C LYS A 327 2.69 9.83 14.13
N GLN A 328 2.90 10.89 13.35
CA GLN A 328 3.28 12.17 13.92
C GLN A 328 2.13 12.53 14.85
N LYS A 329 2.41 12.67 16.15
CA LYS A 329 1.47 13.31 17.07
C LYS A 329 1.28 14.71 16.53
N SER A 330 0.11 14.98 15.96
CA SER A 330 -0.28 16.32 15.52
C SER A 330 -0.30 17.22 16.76
N GLU A 331 0.68 18.10 16.87
CA GLU A 331 0.50 19.35 17.60
C GLU A 331 -0.45 20.22 16.77
N ARG A 332 -1.51 20.71 17.41
CA ARG A 332 -2.45 21.65 16.79
C ARG A 332 -1.70 22.94 16.42
N PRO A 333 -1.80 23.44 15.18
CA PRO A 333 -1.48 24.84 14.91
C PRO A 333 -2.57 25.73 15.52
N GLU A 334 -2.16 26.80 16.19
CA GLU A 334 -3.01 27.87 16.73
C GLU A 334 -3.91 28.52 15.65
N PRO A 335 -5.07 29.12 16.02
CA PRO A 335 -6.19 29.38 15.12
C PRO A 335 -6.01 30.47 14.04
N ASN A 336 -4.83 31.11 13.94
CA ASN A 336 -4.66 32.35 13.17
C ASN A 336 -3.75 32.25 11.94
N GLN A 337 -3.68 31.10 11.28
CA GLN A 337 -3.04 30.99 9.97
C GLN A 337 -4.03 30.46 8.94
N THR A 338 -4.67 31.38 8.22
CA THR A 338 -5.31 31.11 6.93
C THR A 338 -4.24 30.56 5.97
N PRO A 339 -4.38 29.33 5.44
CA PRO A 339 -3.42 28.82 4.48
C PRO A 339 -3.61 29.56 3.16
N GLU A 340 -2.66 30.44 2.82
CA GLU A 340 -2.64 31.10 1.52
C GLU A 340 -2.45 30.07 0.41
N LEU A 341 -3.49 29.96 -0.43
CA LEU A 341 -3.56 29.14 -1.64
C LEU A 341 -2.56 29.59 -2.74
N ASN A 342 -1.82 30.69 -2.50
CA ASN A 342 -1.00 31.38 -3.49
C ASN A 342 0.43 30.83 -3.65
N SER A 343 0.88 29.91 -2.77
CA SER A 343 2.23 29.32 -2.88
C SER A 343 2.31 28.11 -3.81
N LEU A 344 1.17 27.51 -4.19
CA LEU A 344 1.12 26.29 -5.02
C LEU A 344 1.01 26.56 -6.53
N THR A 345 0.52 27.74 -6.94
CA THR A 345 0.48 28.18 -8.34
C THR A 345 1.88 28.44 -8.92
N ASN A 346 2.87 28.77 -8.08
CA ASN A 346 4.24 29.03 -8.54
C ASN A 346 5.01 27.76 -8.97
N TRP A 347 4.61 26.56 -8.53
CA TRP A 347 5.31 25.32 -8.90
C TRP A 347 4.90 24.76 -10.26
N ALA A 348 3.72 25.16 -10.77
CA ALA A 348 3.33 24.84 -12.15
C ALA A 348 4.18 25.59 -13.20
N LEU A 349 4.90 26.64 -12.78
CA LEU A 349 5.74 27.49 -13.65
C LEU A 349 7.24 27.18 -13.57
N ILE A 350 7.71 26.42 -12.58
CA ILE A 350 9.15 26.13 -12.37
C ILE A 350 9.62 24.88 -13.16
N ALA A 351 8.74 24.25 -13.93
CA ALA A 351 9.07 23.11 -14.81
C ALA A 351 8.89 23.42 -16.31
N CYS A 352 9.35 24.60 -16.73
CA CYS A 352 9.71 24.85 -18.14
C CYS A 352 11.15 24.44 -18.40
#